data_AF-A0A7V5N5F2-F1
#
_entry.id   AF-A0A7V5N5F2-F1
#
_cell.length_a   1.000
_cell.length_b   1.000
_cell.length_c   1.000
_cell.angle_alpha   90.00
_cell.angle_beta   90.00
_cell.angle_gamma   90.00
#
_symmetry.space_group_name_H-M   'P 1'
#
loop_
_entity.id
_entity.type
_entity.pdbx_description
1 polymer ?
#
loop_
_entity_poly.entity_id
_entity_poly.type
_entity_poly.pdbx_seq_one_letter_code
_entity_poly.pdbx_strand_id
1 'polypeptide(L)'
;LAGLMFLILTIVGIRKMLVEAVPRSLIYAIAVGIGLFITFMGLVNIGFIVKSDATLVTAGELTPTVLIGLTGLLTMIILEMLKIRGSLIIGILFATFLALIYGDTQLPGNFYSYNIDISPIAFQLDIIGAMKGSLFGAIFAMMFIDMFDSIGTVISCAYKAKIVDKEGRIQKIDRLLGIDASVTIIGSFLGTSPTTAYIESGAGIEQGGRTGLTSVVTGLLFFIGLFFIPLIGIVPRYATGPALVMVGMFMMKEVVNINFSKIDEAFPSFIIIVAIALSYSISTGLAFGFISYTLLKAASRKFRDIKPAMWVIAILSVMFFIV
;
A
#
# COMPACT_ATOMS: atom_id res chain seq x y z
N LEU A 1 -18.04 -0.16 -9.80
CA LEU A 1 -18.81 -1.24 -9.11
C LEU A 1 -18.32 -1.44 -7.68
N ALA A 2 -17.03 -1.73 -7.44
CA ALA A 2 -16.46 -1.90 -6.10
C ALA A 2 -16.79 -0.74 -5.14
N GLY A 3 -16.56 0.51 -5.54
CA GLY A 3 -16.88 1.68 -4.71
C GLY A 3 -18.36 1.79 -4.29
N LEU A 4 -19.31 1.44 -5.17
CA LEU A 4 -20.74 1.42 -4.83
C LEU A 4 -21.04 0.33 -3.79
N MET A 5 -20.48 -0.87 -3.97
CA MET A 5 -20.59 -1.94 -3.00
C MET A 5 -19.98 -1.54 -1.66
N PHE A 6 -18.81 -0.91 -1.65
CA PHE A 6 -18.16 -0.43 -0.43
C PHE A 6 -18.99 0.63 0.28
N LEU A 7 -19.62 1.54 -0.46
CA LEU A 7 -20.52 2.53 0.10
C LEU A 7 -21.72 1.85 0.80
N ILE A 8 -22.36 0.89 0.12
CA ILE A 8 -23.46 0.09 0.71
C ILE A 8 -22.98 -0.64 1.96
N LEU A 9 -21.87 -1.37 1.89
CA LEU A 9 -21.31 -2.11 3.03
C LEU A 9 -20.89 -1.20 4.19
N THR A 10 -20.50 0.05 3.90
CA THR A 10 -20.20 1.06 4.92
C THR A 10 -21.47 1.54 5.60
N ILE A 11 -22.52 1.86 4.83
CA ILE A 11 -23.81 2.34 5.35
C ILE A 11 -24.45 1.26 6.24
N VAL A 12 -24.36 -0.02 5.84
CA VAL A 12 -24.84 -1.16 6.62
C VAL A 12 -23.97 -1.45 7.87
N GLY A 13 -22.78 -0.83 7.96
CA GLY A 13 -21.86 -1.01 9.09
C GLY A 13 -20.98 -2.26 9.01
N ILE A 14 -21.04 -3.01 7.91
CA ILE A 14 -20.25 -4.23 7.72
C ILE A 14 -18.76 -3.90 7.68
N ARG A 15 -18.32 -2.92 6.88
CA ARG A 15 -16.88 -2.59 6.78
C ARG A 15 -16.27 -2.19 8.12
N LYS A 16 -17.00 -1.41 8.94
CA LYS A 16 -16.56 -1.08 10.31
C LYS A 16 -16.42 -2.33 11.16
N MET A 17 -17.43 -3.21 11.11
CA MET A 17 -17.41 -4.46 11.85
C MET A 17 -16.20 -5.32 11.46
N LEU A 18 -15.84 -5.36 10.17
CA LEU A 18 -14.65 -6.07 9.68
C LEU A 18 -13.37 -5.49 10.27
N VAL A 19 -13.20 -4.15 10.21
CA VAL A 19 -12.00 -3.49 10.74
C VAL A 19 -11.85 -3.71 12.25
N GLU A 20 -12.92 -3.52 13.00
CA GLU A 20 -12.91 -3.69 14.46
C GLU A 20 -12.73 -5.17 14.86
N ALA A 21 -12.94 -6.11 13.95
CA ALA A 21 -12.70 -7.53 14.17
C ALA A 21 -11.22 -7.90 14.20
N VAL A 22 -10.39 -7.18 13.45
CA VAL A 22 -8.98 -7.53 13.26
C VAL A 22 -8.21 -7.31 14.56
N PRO A 23 -7.54 -8.35 15.08
CA PRO A 23 -6.74 -8.23 16.30
C PRO A 23 -5.45 -7.44 16.04
N ARG A 24 -4.92 -6.79 17.10
CA ARG A 24 -3.76 -5.88 16.99
C ARG A 24 -2.51 -6.55 16.43
N SER A 25 -2.24 -7.80 16.79
CA SER A 25 -1.08 -8.55 16.26
C SER A 25 -1.12 -8.64 14.74
N LEU A 26 -2.29 -8.94 14.16
CA LEU A 26 -2.48 -8.96 12.72
C LEU A 26 -2.32 -7.55 12.13
N ILE A 27 -2.80 -6.49 12.78
CA ILE A 27 -2.62 -5.11 12.32
C ILE A 27 -1.13 -4.75 12.18
N TYR A 28 -0.31 -5.08 13.18
CA TYR A 28 1.14 -4.87 13.11
C TYR A 28 1.76 -5.72 12.00
N ALA A 29 1.34 -6.97 11.86
CA ALA A 29 1.80 -7.85 10.79
C ALA A 29 1.49 -7.31 9.38
N ILE A 30 0.33 -6.68 9.20
CA ILE A 30 -0.07 -6.03 7.94
C ILE A 30 0.89 -4.90 7.60
N ALA A 31 1.20 -4.02 8.57
CA ALA A 31 2.15 -2.94 8.37
C ALA A 31 3.55 -3.50 7.99
N VAL A 32 4.02 -4.52 8.70
CA VAL A 32 5.31 -5.16 8.43
C VAL A 32 5.35 -5.83 7.05
N GLY A 33 4.32 -6.59 6.70
CA GLY A 33 4.20 -7.27 5.41
C GLY A 33 4.17 -6.30 4.23
N ILE A 34 3.40 -5.22 4.34
CA ILE A 34 3.39 -4.15 3.34
C ILE A 34 4.76 -3.48 3.24
N GLY A 35 5.44 -3.25 4.38
CA GLY A 35 6.80 -2.72 4.41
C GLY A 35 7.80 -3.59 3.64
N LEU A 36 7.74 -4.91 3.82
CA LEU A 36 8.57 -5.86 3.06
C LEU A 36 8.21 -5.87 1.57
N PHE A 37 6.92 -5.85 1.24
CA PHE A 37 6.47 -5.80 -0.16
C PHE A 37 6.97 -4.55 -0.88
N ILE A 38 6.84 -3.37 -0.28
CA ILE A 38 7.31 -2.11 -0.86
C ILE A 38 8.84 -2.07 -0.94
N THR A 39 9.54 -2.61 0.06
CA THR A 39 11.00 -2.77 0.01
C THR A 39 11.41 -3.61 -1.19
N PHE A 40 10.75 -4.75 -1.38
CA PHE A 40 11.00 -5.65 -2.48
C PHE A 40 10.72 -5.00 -3.84
N MET A 41 9.61 -4.27 -3.98
CA MET A 41 9.34 -3.44 -5.17
C MET A 41 10.42 -2.38 -5.40
N GLY A 42 10.93 -1.75 -4.34
CA GLY A 42 12.04 -0.80 -4.40
C GLY A 42 13.32 -1.43 -4.93
N LEU A 43 13.68 -2.62 -4.45
CA LEU A 43 14.85 -3.37 -4.90
C LEU A 43 14.72 -3.86 -6.36
N VAL A 44 13.50 -4.23 -6.78
CA VAL A 44 13.21 -4.55 -8.19
C VAL A 44 13.35 -3.31 -9.07
N ASN A 45 12.83 -2.15 -8.62
CA ASN A 45 12.96 -0.89 -9.35
C ASN A 45 14.40 -0.39 -9.49
N ILE A 46 15.26 -0.65 -8.49
CA ILE A 46 16.71 -0.40 -8.55
C ILE A 46 17.39 -1.33 -9.57
N GLY A 47 16.84 -2.53 -9.79
CA GLY A 47 17.49 -3.61 -10.54
C GLY A 47 18.38 -4.51 -9.69
N PHE A 48 18.36 -4.34 -8.36
CA PHE A 48 19.11 -5.19 -7.43
C PHE A 48 18.48 -6.59 -7.33
N ILE A 49 17.15 -6.68 -7.41
CA ILE A 49 16.43 -7.96 -7.52
C ILE A 49 15.86 -8.07 -8.94
N VAL A 50 16.18 -9.17 -9.61
CA VAL A 50 15.70 -9.47 -10.96
C VAL A 50 15.04 -10.84 -11.02
N LYS A 51 14.18 -11.05 -12.02
CA LYS A 51 13.51 -12.34 -12.25
C LYS A 51 14.55 -13.42 -12.59
N SER A 52 14.39 -14.59 -11.99
CA SER A 52 15.13 -15.81 -12.32
C SER A 52 14.16 -16.94 -12.59
N ASP A 53 14.30 -17.64 -13.71
CA ASP A 53 13.46 -18.80 -14.00
C ASP A 53 13.80 -20.00 -13.10
N ALA A 54 14.99 -20.01 -12.46
CA ALA A 54 15.42 -21.09 -11.57
C ALA A 54 14.94 -20.92 -10.11
N THR A 55 14.84 -19.68 -9.63
CA THR A 55 14.63 -19.35 -8.20
C THR A 55 13.53 -18.32 -7.96
N LEU A 56 12.74 -17.97 -8.99
CA LEU A 56 11.82 -16.83 -9.05
C LEU A 56 12.52 -15.47 -9.05
N VAL A 57 13.47 -15.27 -8.13
CA VAL A 57 14.28 -14.06 -8.01
C VAL A 57 15.76 -14.38 -7.84
N THR A 58 16.62 -13.51 -8.33
CA THR A 58 18.07 -13.54 -8.10
C THR A 58 18.61 -12.12 -7.90
N ALA A 59 19.82 -12.01 -7.37
CA ALA A 59 20.54 -10.74 -7.36
C ALA A 59 20.90 -10.34 -8.80
N GLY A 60 20.59 -9.10 -9.17
CA GLY A 60 20.96 -8.52 -10.46
C GLY A 60 22.46 -8.20 -10.53
N GLU A 61 22.96 -8.02 -11.75
CA GLU A 61 24.33 -7.52 -11.96
C GLU A 61 24.46 -6.07 -11.48
N LEU A 62 25.64 -5.72 -10.95
CA LEU A 62 25.93 -4.36 -10.49
C LEU A 62 26.24 -3.43 -11.67
N THR A 63 25.22 -3.13 -12.46
CA THR A 63 25.31 -2.15 -13.56
C THR A 63 25.45 -0.73 -13.02
N PRO A 64 25.90 0.24 -13.84
CA PRO A 64 25.94 1.65 -13.46
C PRO A 64 24.59 2.18 -12.94
N THR A 65 23.47 1.76 -13.52
CA THR A 65 22.11 2.13 -13.08
C THR A 65 21.79 1.61 -11.68
N VAL A 66 22.12 0.35 -11.39
CA VAL A 66 21.96 -0.25 -10.06
C VAL A 66 22.82 0.48 -9.04
N LEU A 67 24.07 0.81 -9.39
CA LEU A 67 24.98 1.57 -8.53
C LEU A 67 24.47 2.98 -8.24
N ILE A 68 23.87 3.68 -9.22
CA ILE A 68 23.22 4.97 -9.01
C ILE A 68 22.04 4.84 -8.03
N GLY A 69 21.20 3.81 -8.18
CA GLY A 69 20.13 3.53 -7.23
C GLY A 69 20.65 3.24 -5.82
N LEU A 70 21.67 2.40 -5.68
CA LEU A 70 22.28 2.05 -4.39
C LEU A 70 22.98 3.24 -3.72
N THR A 71 23.64 4.11 -4.49
CA THR A 71 24.23 5.35 -3.94
C THR A 71 23.15 6.36 -3.54
N GLY A 72 22.03 6.42 -4.26
CA GLY A 72 20.83 7.13 -3.83
C GLY A 72 20.30 6.61 -2.49
N LEU A 73 20.20 5.29 -2.32
CA LEU A 73 19.81 4.66 -1.06
C LEU A 73 20.79 4.98 0.08
N LEU A 74 22.09 4.86 -0.17
CA LEU A 74 23.12 5.19 0.80
C LEU A 74 23.02 6.66 1.23
N THR A 75 22.78 7.56 0.29
CA THR A 75 22.57 8.99 0.56
C THR A 75 21.36 9.21 1.47
N MET A 76 20.22 8.56 1.18
CA MET A 76 19.03 8.64 2.03
C MET A 76 19.31 8.15 3.45
N ILE A 77 20.01 7.02 3.59
CA ILE A 77 20.37 6.44 4.90
C ILE A 77 21.27 7.40 5.69
N ILE A 78 22.31 7.94 5.07
CA ILE A 78 23.24 8.88 5.73
C ILE A 78 22.50 10.13 6.17
N LEU A 79 21.67 10.73 5.31
CA LEU A 79 20.89 11.92 5.66
C LEU A 79 19.89 11.65 6.78
N GLU A 80 19.26 10.47 6.79
CA GLU A 80 18.37 10.03 7.84
C GLU A 80 19.10 9.83 9.18
N MET A 81 20.30 9.22 9.16
CA MET A 81 21.17 9.09 10.34
C MET A 81 21.56 10.47 10.90
N LEU A 82 21.79 11.45 10.03
CA LEU A 82 22.07 12.83 10.39
C LEU A 82 20.81 13.63 10.76
N LYS A 83 19.62 13.01 10.74
CA LYS A 83 18.31 13.64 11.05
C LYS A 83 17.99 14.85 10.17
N ILE A 84 18.46 14.85 8.92
CA ILE A 84 18.18 15.91 7.95
C ILE A 84 16.79 15.69 7.35
N ARG A 85 15.91 16.70 7.46
CA ARG A 85 14.55 16.65 6.91
C ARG A 85 14.60 16.59 5.38
N GLY A 86 13.77 15.74 4.79
CA GLY A 86 13.73 15.55 3.34
C GLY A 86 14.78 14.58 2.79
N SER A 87 15.36 13.72 3.65
CA SER A 87 16.31 12.66 3.28
C SER A 87 15.91 11.90 2.01
N LEU A 88 14.65 11.48 1.91
CA LEU A 88 14.09 10.80 0.74
C LEU A 88 14.15 11.64 -0.54
N ILE A 89 13.73 12.91 -0.48
CA ILE A 89 13.69 13.79 -1.66
C ILE A 89 15.11 14.08 -2.13
N ILE A 90 16.02 14.40 -1.21
CA ILE A 90 17.43 14.68 -1.53
C ILE A 90 18.08 13.47 -2.18
N GLY A 91 17.80 12.26 -1.69
CA GLY A 91 18.31 11.03 -2.31
C GLY A 91 17.80 10.81 -3.74
N ILE A 92 16.51 11.08 -4.00
CA ILE A 92 15.94 10.97 -5.35
C ILE A 92 16.59 11.99 -6.28
N LEU A 93 16.72 13.25 -5.85
CA LEU A 93 17.35 14.30 -6.65
C LEU A 93 18.82 13.99 -6.93
N PHE A 94 19.54 13.49 -5.93
CA PHE A 94 20.95 13.09 -6.09
C PHE A 94 21.12 11.94 -7.08
N ALA A 95 20.32 10.88 -6.96
CA ALA A 95 20.35 9.76 -7.91
C ALA A 95 19.95 10.19 -9.33
N THR A 96 18.95 11.06 -9.45
CA THR A 96 18.53 11.63 -10.75
C THR A 96 19.63 12.51 -11.35
N PHE A 97 20.34 13.28 -10.54
CA PHE A 97 21.47 14.09 -10.99
C PHE A 97 22.62 13.23 -11.52
N LEU A 98 22.94 12.12 -10.82
CA LEU A 98 23.91 11.14 -11.33
C LEU A 98 23.43 10.51 -12.65
N ALA A 99 22.16 10.14 -12.76
CA ALA A 99 21.58 9.61 -14.01
C ALA A 99 21.73 10.56 -15.20
N LEU A 100 21.57 11.87 -14.97
CA LEU A 100 21.79 12.91 -16.00
C LEU A 100 23.26 13.00 -16.43
N ILE A 101 24.22 12.89 -15.49
CA ILE A 101 25.66 12.94 -15.80
C ILE A 101 26.11 11.72 -16.61
N TYR A 102 25.65 10.53 -16.22
CA TYR A 102 26.05 9.29 -16.88
C TYR A 102 25.28 9.02 -18.19
N GLY A 103 24.34 9.90 -18.58
CA GLY A 103 23.67 9.86 -19.87
C GLY A 103 22.46 8.91 -19.95
N ASP A 104 22.05 8.32 -18.83
CA ASP A 104 20.92 7.38 -18.77
C ASP A 104 19.56 8.09 -18.76
N THR A 105 19.53 9.42 -18.66
CA THR A 105 18.31 10.21 -18.81
C THR A 105 18.60 11.55 -19.46
N GLN A 106 17.69 12.02 -20.31
CA GLN A 106 17.82 13.29 -21.02
C GLN A 106 16.89 14.35 -20.42
N LEU A 107 17.34 15.60 -20.44
CA LEU A 107 16.48 16.73 -20.08
C LEU A 107 15.36 16.87 -21.12
N PRO A 108 14.11 17.11 -20.68
CA PRO A 108 12.99 17.24 -21.58
C PRO A 108 13.15 18.57 -22.32
N GLY A 109 12.74 18.60 -23.60
CA GLY A 109 12.76 19.84 -24.39
C GLY A 109 11.86 20.94 -23.82
N ASN A 110 10.85 20.57 -23.03
CA ASN A 110 9.95 21.49 -22.33
C ASN A 110 9.86 21.10 -20.86
N PHE A 111 9.95 22.09 -19.96
CA PHE A 111 9.78 21.87 -18.52
C PHE A 111 8.31 21.79 -18.07
N TYR A 112 7.38 22.26 -18.91
CA TYR A 112 5.96 22.35 -18.62
C TYR A 112 5.13 21.75 -19.75
N SER A 113 4.05 21.07 -19.41
CA SER A 113 3.01 20.65 -20.36
C SER A 113 1.69 21.32 -20.01
N TYR A 114 1.09 21.97 -21.00
CA TYR A 114 -0.28 22.48 -20.92
C TYR A 114 -1.31 21.47 -21.43
N ASN A 115 -0.86 20.40 -22.08
CA ASN A 115 -1.73 19.40 -22.68
C ASN A 115 -1.93 18.22 -21.72
N ILE A 116 -2.84 18.40 -20.76
CA ILE A 116 -3.30 17.34 -19.86
C ILE A 116 -4.63 16.82 -20.42
N ASP A 117 -4.55 16.03 -21.49
CA ASP A 117 -5.74 15.42 -22.09
C ASP A 117 -6.12 14.14 -21.32
N ILE A 118 -7.20 14.25 -20.54
CA ILE A 118 -7.80 13.13 -19.81
C ILE A 118 -8.97 12.50 -20.57
N SER A 119 -9.35 13.04 -21.74
CA SER A 119 -10.49 12.54 -22.52
C SER A 119 -10.43 11.05 -22.91
N PRO A 120 -9.26 10.40 -23.08
CA PRO A 120 -9.20 8.98 -23.41
C PRO A 120 -9.63 8.05 -22.26
N ILE A 121 -9.67 8.54 -21.02
CA ILE A 121 -9.95 7.75 -19.83
C ILE A 121 -11.13 8.28 -19.02
N ALA A 122 -11.32 9.59 -18.97
CA ALA A 122 -12.38 10.23 -18.22
C ALA A 122 -13.75 9.93 -18.86
N PHE A 123 -14.69 9.50 -18.03
CA PHE A 123 -16.06 9.15 -18.39
C PHE A 123 -16.21 8.02 -19.44
N GLN A 124 -15.14 7.29 -19.75
CA GLN A 124 -15.15 6.12 -20.65
C GLN A 124 -15.55 4.82 -19.92
N LEU A 125 -16.49 4.91 -18.96
CA LEU A 125 -16.93 3.78 -18.14
C LEU A 125 -17.86 2.85 -18.92
N ASP A 126 -17.43 1.61 -19.15
CA ASP A 126 -18.29 0.56 -19.72
C ASP A 126 -18.93 -0.31 -18.63
N ILE A 127 -19.97 0.23 -17.97
CA ILE A 127 -20.70 -0.49 -16.91
C ILE A 127 -21.47 -1.69 -17.48
N ILE A 128 -22.03 -1.55 -18.68
CA ILE A 128 -22.83 -2.60 -19.34
C ILE A 128 -21.92 -3.77 -19.71
N GLY A 129 -20.74 -3.50 -20.26
CA GLY A 129 -19.71 -4.50 -20.51
C GLY A 129 -19.26 -5.19 -19.24
N ALA A 130 -19.05 -4.44 -18.15
CA ALA A 130 -18.65 -4.98 -16.86
C ALA A 130 -19.70 -5.90 -16.22
N MET A 131 -21.00 -5.69 -16.49
CA MET A 131 -22.08 -6.54 -15.94
C MET A 131 -22.21 -7.92 -16.64
N LYS A 132 -21.41 -8.21 -17.66
CA LYS A 132 -21.39 -9.54 -18.28
C LYS A 132 -20.93 -10.59 -17.27
N GLY A 133 -21.65 -11.70 -17.18
CA GLY A 133 -21.37 -12.76 -16.20
C GLY A 133 -19.95 -13.31 -16.24
N SER A 134 -19.27 -13.25 -17.40
CA SER A 134 -17.87 -13.65 -17.58
C SER A 134 -16.88 -12.79 -16.78
N LEU A 135 -17.24 -11.54 -16.46
CA LEU A 135 -16.39 -10.63 -15.69
C LEU A 135 -16.73 -10.61 -14.20
N PHE A 136 -17.80 -11.30 -13.78
CA PHE A 136 -18.23 -11.30 -12.39
C PHE A 136 -17.14 -11.81 -11.44
N GLY A 137 -16.44 -12.90 -11.81
CA GLY A 137 -15.32 -13.43 -11.02
C GLY A 137 -14.18 -12.43 -10.86
N ALA A 138 -13.72 -11.83 -11.97
CA ALA A 138 -12.67 -10.81 -11.94
C ALA A 138 -13.07 -9.54 -11.15
N ILE A 139 -14.32 -9.08 -11.29
CA ILE A 139 -14.84 -7.94 -10.53
C ILE A 139 -14.93 -8.28 -9.05
N PHE A 140 -15.40 -9.47 -8.70
CA PHE A 140 -15.47 -9.94 -7.33
C PHE A 140 -14.08 -10.03 -6.71
N ALA A 141 -13.12 -10.63 -7.41
CA ALA A 141 -11.73 -10.73 -6.97
C ALA A 141 -11.09 -9.35 -6.77
N MET A 142 -11.22 -8.43 -7.74
CA MET A 142 -10.70 -7.07 -7.62
C MET A 142 -11.38 -6.28 -6.49
N MET A 143 -12.69 -6.45 -6.31
CA MET A 143 -13.43 -5.83 -5.21
C MET A 143 -12.98 -6.39 -3.85
N PHE A 144 -12.76 -7.69 -3.76
CA PHE A 144 -12.23 -8.31 -2.56
C PHE A 144 -10.84 -7.78 -2.24
N ILE A 145 -9.97 -7.69 -3.26
CA ILE A 145 -8.62 -7.15 -3.13
C ILE A 145 -8.67 -5.70 -2.63
N ASP A 146 -9.41 -4.86 -3.33
CA ASP A 146 -9.54 -3.44 -3.01
C ASP A 146 -10.13 -3.20 -1.61
N MET A 147 -11.07 -4.04 -1.16
CA MET A 147 -11.66 -3.93 0.17
C MET A 147 -10.60 -4.11 1.26
N PHE A 148 -9.78 -5.14 1.13
CA PHE A 148 -8.79 -5.51 2.14
C PHE A 148 -7.54 -4.62 2.07
N ASP A 149 -7.14 -4.19 0.88
CA ASP A 149 -6.08 -3.20 0.69
C ASP A 149 -6.48 -1.86 1.32
N SER A 150 -7.70 -1.38 1.05
CA SER A 150 -8.25 -0.17 1.67
C SER A 150 -8.33 -0.28 3.19
N ILE A 151 -8.87 -1.39 3.72
CA ILE A 151 -8.95 -1.59 5.17
C ILE A 151 -7.55 -1.65 5.80
N GLY A 152 -6.62 -2.41 5.21
CA GLY A 152 -5.26 -2.57 5.72
C GLY A 152 -4.49 -1.25 5.77
N THR A 153 -4.57 -0.47 4.70
CA THR A 153 -3.91 0.85 4.61
C THR A 153 -4.52 1.87 5.56
N VAL A 154 -5.85 1.96 5.63
CA VAL A 154 -6.57 2.80 6.57
C VAL A 154 -6.18 2.50 8.01
N ILE A 155 -6.18 1.21 8.39
CA ILE A 155 -5.82 0.80 9.74
C ILE A 155 -4.37 1.21 10.03
N SER A 156 -3.44 0.86 9.16
CA SER A 156 -2.02 1.13 9.38
C SER A 156 -1.74 2.63 9.52
N CYS A 157 -2.30 3.46 8.63
CA CYS A 157 -2.18 4.91 8.70
C CYS A 157 -2.85 5.49 9.96
N ALA A 158 -4.02 4.97 10.36
CA ALA A 158 -4.73 5.44 11.56
C ALA A 158 -3.94 5.20 12.85
N TYR A 159 -3.32 4.02 12.97
CA TYR A 159 -2.46 3.69 14.11
C TYR A 159 -1.21 4.58 14.15
N LYS A 160 -0.55 4.80 13.00
CA LYS A 160 0.60 5.72 12.91
C LYS A 160 0.22 7.17 13.22
N ALA A 161 -0.94 7.63 12.76
CA ALA A 161 -1.43 8.98 13.01
C ALA A 161 -1.91 9.20 14.46
N LYS A 162 -1.95 8.15 15.28
CA LYS A 162 -2.47 8.18 16.66
C LYS A 162 -3.92 8.67 16.75
N ILE A 163 -4.73 8.36 15.74
CA ILE A 163 -6.18 8.66 15.69
C ILE A 163 -7.03 7.48 16.21
N VAL A 164 -6.45 6.71 17.12
CA VAL A 164 -7.08 5.57 17.79
C VAL A 164 -7.44 5.93 19.24
N ASP A 165 -8.55 5.40 19.75
CA ASP A 165 -8.95 5.55 21.15
C ASP A 165 -8.13 4.64 22.08
N LYS A 166 -8.39 4.71 23.40
CA LYS A 166 -7.67 3.91 24.41
C LYS A 166 -7.91 2.41 24.23
N GLU A 167 -9.07 2.06 23.69
CA GLU A 167 -9.48 0.69 23.38
C GLU A 167 -8.87 0.19 22.07
N GLY A 168 -8.25 1.05 21.27
CA GLY A 168 -7.62 0.75 19.98
C GLY A 168 -8.57 0.76 18.80
N ARG A 169 -9.75 1.40 18.93
CA ARG A 169 -10.68 1.64 17.84
C ARG A 169 -10.32 2.94 17.13
N ILE A 170 -10.48 2.94 15.81
CA ILE A 170 -10.20 4.10 14.97
C ILE A 170 -11.36 5.09 15.12
N GLN A 171 -11.04 6.35 15.45
CA GLN A 171 -12.05 7.38 15.61
C GLN A 171 -12.78 7.65 14.29
N LYS A 172 -14.12 7.71 14.33
CA LYS A 172 -14.99 8.01 13.17
C LYS A 172 -14.74 7.09 11.95
N ILE A 173 -14.45 5.82 12.19
CA ILE A 173 -14.13 4.86 11.13
C ILE A 173 -15.22 4.76 10.05
N ASP A 174 -16.51 4.81 10.41
CA ASP A 174 -17.63 4.80 9.45
C ASP A 174 -17.51 5.94 8.42
N ARG A 175 -17.15 7.13 8.91
CA ARG A 175 -16.98 8.31 8.07
C ARG A 175 -15.77 8.15 7.17
N LEU A 176 -14.69 7.58 7.69
CA LEU A 176 -13.45 7.40 6.95
C LEU A 176 -13.60 6.36 5.83
N LEU A 177 -14.25 5.23 6.11
CA LEU A 177 -14.61 4.21 5.12
C LEU A 177 -15.61 4.74 4.08
N GLY A 178 -16.52 5.63 4.49
CA GLY A 178 -17.46 6.29 3.59
C GLY A 178 -16.78 7.26 2.63
N ILE A 179 -15.79 8.02 3.11
CA ILE A 179 -14.94 8.87 2.28
C ILE A 179 -14.14 8.02 1.29
N ASP A 180 -13.48 6.95 1.75
CA ASP A 180 -12.74 6.01 0.90
C ASP A 180 -13.63 5.44 -0.23
N ALA A 181 -14.84 4.97 0.08
CA ALA A 181 -15.78 4.49 -0.94
C ALA A 181 -16.20 5.61 -1.92
N SER A 182 -16.41 6.82 -1.41
CA SER A 182 -16.80 7.98 -2.23
C SER A 182 -15.68 8.40 -3.19
N VAL A 183 -14.43 8.44 -2.72
CA VAL A 183 -13.27 8.76 -3.56
C VAL A 183 -13.06 7.67 -4.61
N THR A 184 -13.24 6.39 -4.28
CA THR A 184 -13.19 5.31 -5.27
C THR A 184 -14.27 5.43 -6.35
N ILE A 185 -15.50 5.84 -5.98
CA ILE A 185 -16.57 6.10 -6.95
C ILE A 185 -16.18 7.28 -7.86
N ILE A 186 -15.77 8.41 -7.28
CA ILE A 186 -15.42 9.62 -8.02
C ILE A 186 -14.21 9.37 -8.94
N GLY A 187 -13.16 8.71 -8.43
CA GLY A 187 -11.97 8.36 -9.21
C GLY A 187 -12.27 7.46 -10.40
N SER A 188 -13.24 6.54 -10.26
CA SER A 188 -13.65 5.68 -11.38
C SER A 188 -14.23 6.46 -12.57
N PHE A 189 -14.92 7.58 -12.32
CA PHE A 189 -15.38 8.46 -13.41
C PHE A 189 -14.23 9.16 -14.15
N LEU A 190 -13.07 9.31 -13.51
CA LEU A 190 -11.88 9.87 -14.13
C LEU A 190 -10.96 8.79 -14.76
N GLY A 191 -11.40 7.52 -14.76
CA GLY A 191 -10.65 6.41 -15.34
C GLY A 191 -9.45 5.97 -14.51
N THR A 192 -9.39 6.33 -13.23
CA THR A 192 -8.29 5.92 -12.34
C THR A 192 -8.53 4.54 -11.73
N SER A 193 -7.46 3.91 -11.24
CA SER A 193 -7.59 2.77 -10.34
C SER A 193 -8.37 3.14 -9.07
N PRO A 194 -8.92 2.16 -8.33
CA PRO A 194 -9.51 2.42 -7.02
C PRO A 194 -8.57 3.26 -6.16
N THR A 195 -9.12 4.32 -5.57
CA THR A 195 -8.33 5.32 -4.85
C THR A 195 -8.49 5.07 -3.38
N THR A 196 -7.38 4.90 -2.67
CA THR A 196 -7.39 4.62 -1.23
C THR A 196 -6.32 5.40 -0.49
N ALA A 197 -6.29 5.27 0.83
CA ALA A 197 -5.24 5.84 1.64
C ALA A 197 -3.90 5.19 1.29
N TYR A 198 -2.91 6.00 0.91
CA TYR A 198 -1.57 5.49 0.61
C TYR A 198 -0.80 5.22 1.90
N ILE A 199 -0.14 4.07 1.95
CA ILE A 199 0.62 3.64 3.12
C ILE A 199 1.91 4.46 3.32
N GLU A 200 2.42 5.02 2.23
CA GLU A 200 3.52 5.99 2.18
C GLU A 200 3.21 7.26 2.98
N SER A 201 1.91 7.57 3.18
CA SER A 201 1.47 8.64 4.09
C SER A 201 2.02 8.45 5.51
N GLY A 202 2.34 7.22 5.90
CA GLY A 202 3.02 6.90 7.16
C GLY A 202 4.34 7.68 7.35
N ALA A 203 5.13 7.88 6.28
CA ALA A 203 6.36 8.68 6.36
C ALA A 203 6.06 10.16 6.63
N GLY A 204 5.02 10.71 6.00
CA GLY A 204 4.55 12.07 6.27
C GLY A 204 4.00 12.24 7.69
N ILE A 205 3.30 11.24 8.21
CA ILE A 205 2.76 11.21 9.58
C ILE A 205 3.90 11.21 10.61
N GLU A 206 4.95 10.42 10.38
CA GLU A 206 6.16 10.37 11.24
C GLU A 206 6.88 11.73 11.26
N GLN A 207 6.90 12.44 10.14
CA GLN A 207 7.45 13.80 10.04
C GLN A 207 6.53 14.89 10.65
N GLY A 208 5.37 14.51 11.19
CA GLY A 208 4.45 15.41 11.91
C GLY A 208 3.17 15.79 11.14
N GLY A 209 2.98 15.31 9.92
CA GLY A 209 1.78 15.53 9.11
C GLY A 209 0.57 14.75 9.63
N ARG A 210 -0.13 15.29 10.63
CA ARG A 210 -1.25 14.60 11.30
C ARG A 210 -2.62 15.26 11.09
N THR A 211 -2.71 16.27 10.22
CA THR A 211 -3.96 17.00 9.95
C THR A 211 -4.43 16.77 8.52
N GLY A 212 -5.74 16.92 8.28
CA GLY A 212 -6.29 16.85 6.92
C GLY A 212 -5.76 17.96 5.99
N LEU A 213 -5.26 19.07 6.55
CA LEU A 213 -4.61 20.13 5.77
C LEU A 213 -3.38 19.59 5.04
N THR A 214 -2.61 18.68 5.66
CA THR A 214 -1.49 18.01 4.99
C THR A 214 -1.96 17.29 3.74
N SER A 215 -3.04 16.51 3.82
CA SER A 215 -3.60 15.80 2.67
C SER A 215 -4.11 16.73 1.57
N VAL A 216 -4.78 17.84 1.94
CA VAL A 216 -5.28 18.85 0.99
C VAL A 216 -4.12 19.54 0.27
N VAL A 217 -3.10 19.98 1.00
CA VAL A 217 -1.91 20.62 0.43
C VAL A 217 -1.17 19.64 -0.48
N THR A 218 -0.96 18.40 -0.04
CA THR A 218 -0.36 17.35 -0.88
C THR A 218 -1.17 17.13 -2.16
N GLY A 219 -2.49 17.00 -2.07
CA GLY A 219 -3.36 16.86 -3.25
C GLY A 219 -3.29 18.05 -4.21
N LEU A 220 -3.26 19.28 -3.69
CA LEU A 220 -3.08 20.48 -4.51
C LEU A 220 -1.70 20.52 -5.19
N LEU A 221 -0.64 20.11 -4.48
CA LEU A 221 0.70 20.01 -5.05
C LEU A 221 0.79 18.93 -6.13
N PHE A 222 0.11 17.79 -5.97
CA PHE A 222 -0.01 16.77 -7.03
C PHE A 222 -0.77 17.31 -8.24
N PHE A 223 -1.85 18.08 -8.03
CA PHE A 223 -2.59 18.72 -9.10
C PHE A 223 -1.73 19.74 -9.88
N ILE A 224 -0.97 20.58 -9.17
CA ILE A 224 0.02 21.48 -9.78
C ILE A 224 1.12 20.68 -10.49
N GLY A 225 1.52 19.54 -9.93
CA GLY A 225 2.50 18.62 -10.50
C GLY A 225 2.14 18.11 -11.91
N LEU A 226 0.86 18.10 -12.28
CA LEU A 226 0.43 17.72 -13.63
C LEU A 226 1.02 18.64 -14.72
N PHE A 227 1.23 19.92 -14.43
CA PHE A 227 1.90 20.83 -15.37
C PHE A 227 3.39 20.50 -15.54
N PHE A 228 3.99 19.82 -14.56
CA PHE A 228 5.40 19.44 -14.53
C PHE A 228 5.64 17.98 -14.89
N ILE A 229 4.67 17.29 -15.52
CA ILE A 229 4.83 15.90 -15.99
C ILE A 229 6.14 15.70 -16.78
N PRO A 230 6.54 16.58 -17.72
CA PRO A 230 7.82 16.43 -18.42
C PRO A 230 9.03 16.43 -17.49
N LEU A 231 9.01 17.23 -16.42
CA LEU A 231 10.07 17.29 -15.42
C LEU A 231 10.08 16.05 -14.52
N ILE A 232 8.90 15.58 -14.10
CA ILE A 232 8.76 14.37 -13.28
C ILE A 232 9.22 13.14 -14.08
N GLY A 233 8.98 13.11 -15.38
CA GLY A 233 9.41 12.03 -16.29
C GLY A 233 10.92 11.87 -16.43
N ILE A 234 11.72 12.84 -15.97
CA ILE A 234 13.20 12.74 -15.92
C ILE A 234 13.64 11.76 -14.84
N VAL A 235 12.85 11.55 -13.79
CA VAL A 235 13.28 10.73 -12.66
C VAL A 235 13.22 9.25 -13.08
N PRO A 236 14.36 8.56 -13.22
CA PRO A 236 14.34 7.16 -13.62
C PRO A 236 13.82 6.27 -12.49
N ARG A 237 13.29 5.10 -12.83
CA ARG A 237 12.71 4.16 -11.84
C ARG A 237 13.73 3.71 -10.78
N TYR A 238 14.99 3.54 -11.16
CA TYR A 238 16.05 3.16 -10.21
C TYR A 238 16.43 4.31 -9.25
N ALA A 239 16.04 5.56 -9.52
CA ALA A 239 16.23 6.68 -8.59
C ALA A 239 15.08 6.81 -7.56
N THR A 240 13.88 6.33 -7.89
CA THR A 240 12.74 6.31 -6.95
C THR A 240 12.68 5.05 -6.10
N GLY A 241 13.18 3.92 -6.60
CA GLY A 241 13.26 2.64 -5.88
C GLY A 241 13.87 2.72 -4.47
N PRO A 242 14.98 3.47 -4.24
CA PRO A 242 15.57 3.66 -2.91
C PRO A 242 14.62 4.24 -1.87
N ALA A 243 13.72 5.16 -2.27
CA ALA A 243 12.76 5.75 -1.35
C ALA A 243 11.75 4.70 -0.85
N LEU A 244 11.35 3.76 -1.71
CA LEU A 244 10.49 2.64 -1.34
C LEU A 244 11.16 1.72 -0.30
N VAL A 245 12.46 1.45 -0.45
CA VAL A 245 13.26 0.69 0.53
C VAL A 245 13.27 1.39 1.90
N MET A 246 13.49 2.70 1.92
CA MET A 246 13.47 3.49 3.16
C MET A 246 12.08 3.50 3.83
N VAL A 247 11.00 3.65 3.06
CA VAL A 247 9.63 3.58 3.58
C VAL A 247 9.36 2.20 4.18
N GLY A 248 9.75 1.14 3.48
CA GLY A 248 9.61 -0.22 3.99
C GLY A 248 10.39 -0.47 5.28
N MET A 249 11.61 0.04 5.39
CA MET A 249 12.39 0.04 6.64
C MET A 249 11.64 0.75 7.79
N PHE A 250 11.01 1.90 7.53
CA PHE A 250 10.23 2.61 8.55
C PHE A 250 9.00 1.83 8.99
N MET A 251 8.38 1.07 8.09
CA MET A 251 7.24 0.22 8.40
C MET A 251 7.63 -1.04 9.18
N MET A 252 8.82 -1.59 8.93
CA MET A 252 9.34 -2.77 9.61
C MET A 252 9.43 -2.60 11.14
N LYS A 253 9.52 -1.36 11.64
CA LYS A 253 9.56 -1.04 13.09
C LYS A 253 8.39 -1.65 13.89
N GLU A 254 7.24 -1.84 13.25
CA GLU A 254 6.05 -2.43 13.89
C GLU A 254 6.21 -3.90 14.28
N VAL A 255 7.23 -4.59 13.77
CA VAL A 255 7.49 -6.01 14.09
C VAL A 255 7.69 -6.24 15.59
N VAL A 256 8.23 -5.24 16.29
CA VAL A 256 8.47 -5.29 17.75
C VAL A 256 7.17 -5.39 18.55
N ASN A 257 6.05 -4.93 17.98
CA ASN A 257 4.74 -4.97 18.63
C ASN A 257 4.03 -6.33 18.48
N ILE A 258 4.61 -7.28 17.73
CA ILE A 258 4.07 -8.62 17.52
C ILE A 258 4.65 -9.57 18.59
N ASN A 259 3.78 -10.19 19.39
CA ASN A 259 4.19 -11.17 20.38
C ASN A 259 4.42 -12.55 19.74
N PHE A 260 5.66 -12.82 19.33
CA PHE A 260 6.04 -14.10 18.74
C PHE A 260 6.09 -15.28 19.72
N SER A 261 5.95 -15.06 21.03
CA SER A 261 5.92 -16.14 22.03
C SER A 261 4.61 -16.91 22.06
N LYS A 262 3.52 -16.34 21.51
CA LYS A 262 2.20 -17.00 21.45
C LYS A 262 1.94 -17.51 20.04
N ILE A 263 2.02 -18.83 19.83
CA ILE A 263 1.91 -19.42 18.48
C ILE A 263 0.59 -19.10 17.77
N ASP A 264 -0.51 -18.97 18.51
CA ASP A 264 -1.85 -18.64 18.00
C ASP A 264 -2.00 -17.19 17.51
N GLU A 265 -1.00 -16.33 17.77
CA GLU A 265 -0.90 -14.98 17.23
C GLU A 265 0.33 -14.81 16.33
N ALA A 266 1.43 -15.49 16.65
CA ALA A 266 2.70 -15.45 15.94
C ALA A 266 2.59 -16.02 14.52
N PHE A 267 2.02 -17.21 14.36
CA PHE A 267 1.92 -17.85 13.05
C PHE A 267 1.00 -17.10 12.07
N PRO A 268 -0.21 -16.65 12.48
CA PRO A 268 -1.03 -15.79 11.62
C PRO A 268 -0.35 -14.48 11.24
N SER A 269 0.39 -13.86 12.16
CA SER A 269 1.16 -12.65 11.88
C SER A 269 2.29 -12.93 10.89
N PHE A 270 3.03 -14.02 11.08
CA PHE A 270 4.10 -14.44 10.19
C PHE A 270 3.61 -14.73 8.77
N ILE A 271 2.50 -15.47 8.62
CA ILE A 271 1.99 -15.80 7.29
C ILE A 271 1.51 -14.54 6.55
N ILE A 272 0.92 -13.55 7.24
CA ILE A 272 0.59 -12.26 6.64
C ILE A 272 1.85 -11.59 6.09
N ILE A 273 2.90 -11.48 6.92
CA ILE A 273 4.14 -10.81 6.55
C ILE A 273 4.75 -11.43 5.29
N VAL A 274 4.85 -12.76 5.27
CA VAL A 274 5.48 -13.49 4.17
C VAL A 274 4.59 -13.49 2.92
N ALA A 275 3.30 -13.79 3.07
CA ALA A 275 2.40 -13.90 1.93
C ALA A 275 2.21 -12.56 1.23
N ILE A 276 2.04 -11.45 1.97
CA ILE A 276 1.96 -10.10 1.35
C ILE A 276 3.21 -9.84 0.49
N ALA A 277 4.40 -10.11 1.03
CA ALA A 277 5.66 -9.82 0.34
C ALA A 277 5.89 -10.72 -0.88
N LEU A 278 5.64 -12.02 -0.77
CA LEU A 278 6.00 -13.00 -1.80
C LEU A 278 4.91 -13.21 -2.86
N SER A 279 3.63 -12.97 -2.54
CA SER A 279 2.54 -13.16 -3.49
C SER A 279 2.20 -11.91 -4.31
N TYR A 280 2.94 -10.81 -4.14
CA TYR A 280 2.63 -9.50 -4.76
C TYR A 280 1.19 -9.02 -4.51
N SER A 281 0.55 -9.45 -3.42
CA SER A 281 -0.86 -9.18 -3.15
C SER A 281 -1.08 -9.05 -1.66
N ILE A 282 -1.37 -7.82 -1.22
CA ILE A 282 -1.71 -7.51 0.17
C ILE A 282 -2.91 -8.35 0.60
N SER A 283 -3.93 -8.42 -0.26
CA SER A 283 -5.15 -9.18 -0.04
C SER A 283 -4.96 -10.69 0.06
N THR A 284 -4.07 -11.29 -0.72
CA THR A 284 -3.73 -12.71 -0.58
C THR A 284 -3.11 -12.99 0.78
N GLY A 285 -2.18 -12.15 1.23
CA GLY A 285 -1.56 -12.32 2.54
C GLY A 285 -2.52 -12.08 3.70
N LEU A 286 -3.42 -11.11 3.57
CA LEU A 286 -4.52 -10.88 4.51
C LEU A 286 -5.45 -12.10 4.59
N ALA A 287 -5.87 -12.64 3.45
CA ALA A 287 -6.75 -13.80 3.38
C ALA A 287 -6.14 -15.02 4.10
N PHE A 288 -4.88 -15.37 3.79
CA PHE A 288 -4.17 -16.45 4.51
C PHE A 288 -4.04 -16.17 6.01
N GLY A 289 -3.71 -14.93 6.37
CA GLY A 289 -3.61 -14.48 7.75
C GLY A 289 -4.88 -14.65 8.56
N PHE A 290 -6.01 -14.19 8.02
CA PHE A 290 -7.30 -14.25 8.70
C PHE A 290 -7.82 -15.67 8.83
N ILE A 291 -7.64 -16.50 7.79
CA ILE A 291 -7.95 -17.93 7.83
C ILE A 291 -7.10 -18.60 8.92
N SER A 292 -5.78 -18.37 8.89
CA SER A 292 -4.85 -18.94 9.85
C SER A 292 -5.17 -18.56 11.29
N TYR A 293 -5.44 -17.27 11.54
CA TYR A 293 -5.83 -16.78 12.87
C TYR A 293 -7.09 -17.48 13.39
N THR A 294 -8.12 -17.53 12.56
CA THR A 294 -9.42 -18.11 12.93
C THR A 294 -9.29 -19.60 13.22
N LEU A 295 -8.58 -20.35 12.36
CA LEU A 295 -8.34 -21.78 12.54
C LEU A 295 -7.50 -22.09 13.79
N LEU A 296 -6.40 -21.36 14.01
CA LEU A 296 -5.50 -21.62 15.15
C LEU A 296 -6.15 -21.26 16.49
N LYS A 297 -6.90 -20.16 16.57
CA LYS A 297 -7.66 -19.81 17.77
C LYS A 297 -8.78 -20.81 18.04
N ALA A 298 -9.47 -21.27 17.00
CA ALA A 298 -10.50 -22.31 17.12
C ALA A 298 -9.89 -23.65 17.60
N ALA A 299 -8.78 -24.09 17.00
CA ALA A 299 -8.06 -25.30 17.40
C ALA A 299 -7.55 -25.20 18.85
N SER A 300 -7.13 -24.01 19.28
CA SER A 300 -6.71 -23.73 20.66
C SER A 300 -7.87 -23.62 21.66
N ARG A 301 -9.11 -23.88 21.23
CA ARG A 301 -10.36 -23.72 22.01
C ARG A 301 -10.60 -22.30 22.54
N LYS A 302 -9.94 -21.30 21.97
CA LYS A 302 -10.09 -19.88 22.34
C LYS A 302 -11.17 -19.19 21.51
N PHE A 303 -12.34 -19.82 21.38
CA PHE A 303 -13.44 -19.31 20.57
C PHE A 303 -13.95 -17.94 21.01
N ARG A 304 -13.81 -17.61 22.30
CA ARG A 304 -14.19 -16.30 22.86
C ARG A 304 -13.32 -15.15 22.39
N ASP A 305 -12.09 -15.43 21.93
CA ASP A 305 -11.18 -14.42 21.39
C ASP A 305 -11.52 -14.05 19.94
N ILE A 306 -12.36 -14.85 19.27
CA ILE A 306 -12.73 -14.68 17.88
C ILE A 306 -14.04 -13.90 17.82
N LYS A 307 -13.98 -12.64 17.39
CA LYS A 307 -15.19 -11.86 17.14
C LYS A 307 -15.99 -12.49 15.99
N PRO A 308 -17.34 -12.47 16.01
CA PRO A 308 -18.16 -13.08 14.95
C PRO A 308 -17.78 -12.63 13.53
N ALA A 309 -17.39 -11.37 13.38
CA ALA A 309 -16.93 -10.82 12.11
C ALA A 309 -15.64 -11.45 11.58
N MET A 310 -14.74 -11.96 12.43
CA MET A 310 -13.55 -12.69 11.98
C MET A 310 -13.92 -14.01 11.31
N TRP A 311 -14.99 -14.69 11.74
CA TRP A 311 -15.49 -15.88 11.05
C TRP A 311 -15.98 -15.54 9.65
N VAL A 312 -16.72 -14.43 9.50
CA VAL A 312 -17.17 -13.95 8.20
C VAL A 312 -15.98 -13.61 7.30
N ILE A 313 -14.97 -12.90 7.83
CA ILE A 313 -13.74 -12.58 7.10
C ILE A 313 -13.03 -13.86 6.64
N ALA A 314 -12.91 -14.86 7.51
CA ALA A 314 -12.27 -16.12 7.17
C ALA A 314 -13.04 -16.86 6.06
N ILE A 315 -14.37 -16.91 6.11
CA ILE A 315 -15.20 -17.52 5.06
C ILE A 315 -15.04 -16.78 3.73
N LEU A 316 -15.11 -15.45 3.75
CA LEU A 316 -14.91 -14.63 2.54
C LEU A 316 -13.49 -14.82 1.98
N SER A 317 -12.49 -14.97 2.85
CA SER A 317 -11.10 -15.26 2.46
C SER A 317 -10.95 -16.63 1.81
N VAL A 318 -11.68 -17.65 2.29
CA VAL A 318 -11.71 -18.96 1.63
C VAL A 318 -12.36 -18.85 0.26
N MET A 319 -13.47 -18.12 0.13
CA MET A 319 -14.13 -17.90 -1.16
C MET A 319 -13.23 -17.20 -2.17
N PHE A 320 -12.42 -16.22 -1.74
CA PHE A 320 -11.46 -15.53 -2.60
C PHE A 320 -10.46 -16.48 -3.28
N PHE A 321 -10.10 -17.60 -2.66
CA PHE A 321 -9.20 -18.58 -3.28
C PHE A 321 -9.88 -19.58 -4.21
N ILE A 322 -11.22 -19.67 -4.16
CA ILE A 322 -12.01 -20.60 -4.95
C ILE A 322 -12.49 -19.96 -6.26
N VAL A 323 -12.70 -18.63 -6.26
CA VAL A 323 -13.16 -17.82 -7.39
C VAL A 323 -11.98 -17.31 -8.20
#